data_AF-A0A847XSU4-F1
#
_entry.id   AF-A0A847XSU4-F1
#
_cell.length_a   1.000
_cell.length_b   1.000
_cell.length_c   1.000
_cell.angle_alpha   90.00
_cell.angle_beta   90.00
_cell.angle_gamma   90.00
#
_symmetry.space_group_name_H-M   'P 1'
#
loop_
_entity.id
_entity.type
_entity.pdbx_description
1 polymer ?
#
loop_
_entity_poly.entity_id
_entity_poly.type
_entity_poly.pdbx_seq_one_letter_code
_entity_poly.pdbx_strand_id
1 'polypeptide(L)'
;MNKFRVLLVVLFGTIFLSSCIFKGKDRGSSSTTGWAYNDPDFGGFEVQESVEQMTGPGLVLIEGGRFTMGQVSQDVFFDWNNKPRTVTVSSFYMDETEARNVDYREYLYWLRRVYTDYPEVYRRALPDTLVWRSPMGFNDPYVQYYFRHPSYNNYPVVGVSWLQANDYCLWRSDRVNEKILIDEGELKPDPDQKNQNNFNTEAYLAGQYEGVVNQLRESLNPNQTERRTTFEDGILLPNYRLPTEAEWEFAAYALRGNTYEERIY
;
A
#
# COMPACT_ATOMS: atom_id res chain seq x y z
N MET A 1 -54.42 14.94 45.28
CA MET A 1 -52.99 14.81 45.65
C MET A 1 -52.17 13.89 44.74
N ASN A 2 -52.76 12.94 43.99
CA ASN A 2 -51.98 12.00 43.18
C ASN A 2 -51.44 12.58 41.85
N LYS A 3 -52.09 13.59 41.26
CA LYS A 3 -51.62 14.23 40.01
C LYS A 3 -50.33 15.06 40.17
N PHE A 4 -50.10 15.65 41.36
CA PHE A 4 -48.89 16.42 41.65
C PHE A 4 -47.67 15.52 41.93
N ARG A 5 -47.90 14.31 42.49
CA ARG A 5 -46.86 13.29 42.68
C ARG A 5 -46.39 12.68 41.36
N VAL A 6 -47.29 12.47 40.40
CA VAL A 6 -46.94 11.98 39.05
C VAL A 6 -46.10 13.02 38.29
N LEU A 7 -46.41 14.31 38.43
CA LEU A 7 -45.69 15.38 37.73
C LEU A 7 -44.24 15.56 38.26
N LEU A 8 -44.02 15.36 39.58
CA LEU A 8 -42.68 15.34 40.18
C LEU A 8 -41.84 14.15 39.74
N VAL A 9 -42.46 12.97 39.55
CA VAL A 9 -41.76 11.76 39.07
C VAL A 9 -41.35 11.90 37.60
N VAL A 10 -42.19 12.53 36.77
CA VAL A 10 -41.85 12.81 35.36
C VAL A 10 -40.73 13.84 35.26
N LEU A 11 -40.74 14.90 36.09
CA LEU A 11 -39.70 15.93 36.12
C LEU A 11 -38.33 15.34 36.56
N PHE A 12 -38.31 14.50 37.61
CA PHE A 12 -37.09 13.81 38.03
C PHE A 12 -36.60 12.79 37.00
N GLY A 13 -37.52 12.10 36.30
CA GLY A 13 -37.17 11.19 35.20
C GLY A 13 -36.51 11.91 34.02
N THR A 14 -36.94 13.13 33.69
CA THR A 14 -36.33 13.93 32.62
C THR A 14 -34.93 14.48 32.97
N ILE A 15 -34.65 14.74 34.26
CA ILE A 15 -33.33 15.21 34.71
C ILE A 15 -32.31 14.07 34.68
N PHE A 16 -32.71 12.85 35.05
CA PHE A 16 -31.83 11.67 35.00
C PHE A 16 -31.47 11.25 33.56
N LEU A 17 -32.36 11.48 32.58
CA LEU A 17 -32.08 11.21 31.17
C LEU A 17 -31.15 12.25 30.52
N SER A 18 -31.07 13.46 31.08
CA SER A 18 -30.17 14.53 30.59
C SER A 18 -28.70 14.32 30.99
N SER A 19 -28.44 13.63 32.11
CA SER A 19 -27.06 13.45 32.63
C SER A 19 -26.19 12.46 31.85
N CYS A 20 -26.74 11.72 30.88
CA CYS A 20 -25.97 10.77 30.07
C CYS A 20 -25.62 11.27 28.67
N ILE A 21 -26.08 12.47 28.28
CA ILE A 21 -25.90 12.98 26.91
C ILE A 21 -24.58 13.76 26.74
N PHE A 22 -23.92 14.18 27.83
CA PHE A 22 -22.67 14.96 27.81
C PHE A 22 -21.40 14.15 28.13
N LYS A 23 -21.37 12.84 27.84
CA LYS A 23 -20.08 12.13 27.78
C LYS A 23 -19.35 12.57 26.52
N GLY A 24 -18.50 13.59 26.66
CA GLY A 24 -17.53 13.97 25.64
C GLY A 24 -16.75 12.72 25.18
N LYS A 25 -16.41 12.67 23.89
CA LYS A 25 -15.56 11.63 23.33
C LYS A 25 -14.34 11.44 24.26
N ASP A 26 -14.21 10.26 24.86
CA ASP A 26 -13.05 9.91 25.67
C ASP A 26 -11.83 9.97 24.76
N ARG A 27 -11.09 11.07 24.82
CA ARG A 27 -9.78 11.19 24.19
C ARG A 27 -8.88 10.20 24.93
N GLY A 28 -8.54 9.10 24.27
CA GLY A 28 -7.86 7.98 24.90
C GLY A 28 -6.67 8.46 25.74
N SER A 29 -6.49 7.88 26.93
CA SER A 29 -5.34 8.19 27.79
C SER A 29 -4.22 7.18 27.58
N SER A 30 -3.00 7.65 27.79
CA SER A 30 -1.81 6.82 27.72
C SER A 30 -1.78 5.83 28.85
N SER A 31 -1.71 4.54 28.52
CA SER A 31 -1.56 3.46 29.50
C SER A 31 -0.19 3.45 30.17
N THR A 32 0.83 3.99 29.50
CA THR A 32 2.21 4.04 30.02
C THR A 32 2.50 5.29 30.83
N THR A 33 1.97 6.44 30.42
CA THR A 33 2.30 7.74 31.03
C THR A 33 1.12 8.40 31.76
N GLY A 34 -0.12 7.97 31.52
CA GLY A 34 -1.33 8.54 32.10
C GLY A 34 -1.80 9.86 31.47
N TRP A 35 -1.06 10.44 30.53
CA TRP A 35 -1.44 11.66 29.83
C TRP A 35 -2.54 11.40 28.80
N ALA A 36 -3.45 12.36 28.60
CA ALA A 36 -4.48 12.27 27.57
C ALA A 36 -3.87 12.52 26.18
N TYR A 37 -4.30 11.73 25.20
CA TYR A 37 -3.94 11.93 23.80
C TYR A 37 -4.80 13.02 23.16
N ASN A 38 -4.30 13.66 22.09
CA ASN A 38 -5.08 14.61 21.27
C ASN A 38 -5.57 15.87 22.01
N ASP A 39 -4.92 16.26 23.11
CA ASP A 39 -5.24 17.50 23.81
C ASP A 39 -4.39 18.67 23.28
N PRO A 40 -5.02 19.73 22.73
CA PRO A 40 -4.29 20.88 22.19
C PRO A 40 -3.45 21.63 23.23
N ASP A 41 -3.88 21.61 24.49
CA ASP A 41 -3.23 22.34 25.58
C ASP A 41 -1.90 21.70 26.00
N PHE A 42 -1.70 20.41 25.74
CA PHE A 42 -0.57 19.61 26.22
C PHE A 42 0.43 19.25 25.12
N GLY A 43 0.61 20.15 24.16
CA GLY A 43 1.70 20.05 23.18
C GLY A 43 1.34 19.27 21.91
N GLY A 44 0.05 19.11 21.63
CA GLY A 44 -0.45 18.68 20.31
C GLY A 44 0.00 17.29 19.86
N PHE A 45 0.26 16.39 20.80
CA PHE A 45 0.52 14.99 20.45
C PHE A 45 -0.75 14.35 19.90
N GLU A 46 -0.71 14.06 18.59
CA GLU A 46 -1.83 13.48 17.87
C GLU A 46 -1.65 11.97 17.70
N VAL A 47 -2.66 11.21 18.11
CA VAL A 47 -2.82 9.78 17.85
C VAL A 47 -4.12 9.62 17.08
N GLN A 48 -4.01 9.21 15.82
CA GLN A 48 -5.17 8.83 15.05
C GLN A 48 -5.69 7.47 15.54
N GLU A 49 -7.02 7.33 15.59
CA GLU A 49 -7.62 6.02 15.83
C GLU A 49 -7.31 5.12 14.63
N SER A 50 -7.04 3.84 14.89
CA SER A 50 -6.70 2.89 13.83
C SER A 50 -7.89 2.73 12.87
N VAL A 51 -7.85 3.44 11.74
CA VAL A 51 -8.73 3.20 10.61
C VAL A 51 -8.26 1.92 9.94
N GLU A 52 -9.20 1.10 9.45
CA GLU A 52 -8.83 -0.05 8.60
C GLU A 52 -7.99 0.46 7.42
N GLN A 53 -6.80 -0.10 7.26
CA GLN A 53 -5.87 0.32 6.23
C GLN A 53 -6.52 0.12 4.85
N MET A 54 -6.61 1.18 4.06
CA MET A 54 -7.08 1.06 2.68
C MET A 54 -6.16 0.12 1.91
N THR A 55 -6.74 -0.79 1.13
CA THR A 55 -5.95 -1.65 0.27
C THR A 55 -5.48 -0.87 -0.95
N GLY A 56 -4.20 -1.02 -1.30
CA GLY A 56 -3.69 -0.47 -2.55
C GLY A 56 -4.36 -1.13 -3.76
N PRO A 57 -4.31 -0.48 -4.94
CA PRO A 57 -5.01 -0.97 -6.13
C PRO A 57 -4.43 -2.32 -6.58
N GLY A 58 -5.30 -3.33 -6.74
CA GLY A 58 -4.94 -4.67 -7.21
C GLY A 58 -4.28 -5.59 -6.18
N LEU A 59 -4.21 -5.15 -4.92
CA LEU A 59 -3.67 -5.94 -3.81
C LEU A 59 -4.73 -6.80 -3.14
N VAL A 60 -4.36 -8.01 -2.77
CA VAL A 60 -5.15 -8.96 -1.98
C VAL A 60 -4.44 -9.26 -0.67
N LEU A 61 -5.19 -9.34 0.43
CA LEU A 61 -4.66 -9.74 1.73
C LEU A 61 -4.38 -11.23 1.75
N ILE A 62 -3.16 -11.59 2.10
CA ILE A 62 -2.74 -12.95 2.40
C ILE A 62 -2.61 -13.07 3.92
N GLU A 63 -3.43 -13.93 4.52
CA GLU A 63 -3.39 -14.18 5.95
C GLU A 63 -2.11 -14.92 6.35
N GLY A 64 -1.40 -14.38 7.33
CA GLY A 64 -0.18 -14.96 7.85
C GLY A 64 -0.40 -16.32 8.48
N GLY A 65 0.61 -17.17 8.38
CA GLY A 65 0.52 -18.55 8.86
C GLY A 65 1.89 -19.21 8.91
N ARG A 66 1.87 -20.48 9.30
CA ARG A 66 3.07 -21.33 9.34
C ARG A 66 2.94 -22.42 8.29
N PHE A 67 3.95 -22.56 7.44
CA PHE A 67 4.00 -23.59 6.41
C PHE A 67 5.38 -24.24 6.33
N THR A 68 5.44 -25.42 5.71
CA THR A 68 6.71 -26.09 5.40
C THR A 68 7.11 -25.70 3.99
N MET A 69 8.15 -24.86 3.90
CA MET A 69 8.75 -24.38 2.66
C MET A 69 9.63 -25.46 2.06
N GLY A 70 9.59 -25.61 0.73
CA GLY A 70 10.37 -26.60 -0.01
C GLY A 70 9.61 -27.85 -0.49
N GLN A 71 10.31 -28.74 -1.20
CA GLN A 71 9.71 -29.95 -1.76
C GLN A 71 9.35 -30.97 -0.66
N VAL A 72 8.06 -31.29 -0.56
CA VAL A 72 7.54 -32.43 0.22
C VAL A 72 7.47 -33.73 -0.59
N SER A 73 7.47 -33.62 -1.93
CA SER A 73 7.45 -34.76 -2.85
C SER A 73 8.85 -35.22 -3.23
N GLN A 74 9.05 -36.52 -3.37
CA GLN A 74 10.33 -37.10 -3.77
C GLN A 74 10.66 -36.71 -5.22
N ASP A 75 11.81 -36.06 -5.40
CA ASP A 75 12.33 -35.73 -6.72
C ASP A 75 12.79 -37.01 -7.44
N VAL A 76 12.39 -37.15 -8.71
CA VAL A 76 12.76 -38.28 -9.58
C VAL A 76 14.25 -38.23 -9.94
N PHE A 77 14.84 -37.03 -9.98
CA PHE A 77 16.24 -36.82 -10.32
C PHE A 77 17.18 -36.83 -9.11
N PHE A 78 16.65 -36.98 -7.88
CA PHE A 78 17.40 -36.98 -6.62
C PHE A 78 18.33 -35.76 -6.45
N ASP A 79 17.97 -34.59 -7.00
CA ASP A 79 18.73 -33.37 -6.77
C ASP A 79 18.32 -32.79 -5.40
N TRP A 80 19.15 -33.04 -4.37
CA TRP A 80 18.93 -32.62 -2.97
C TRP A 80 19.11 -31.11 -2.73
N ASN A 81 18.65 -30.28 -3.66
CA ASN A 81 18.83 -28.82 -3.61
C ASN A 81 17.79 -28.11 -2.73
N ASN A 82 16.72 -28.80 -2.32
CA ASN A 82 15.65 -28.22 -1.51
C ASN A 82 15.43 -29.01 -0.22
N LYS A 83 15.88 -28.47 0.93
CA LYS A 83 15.64 -29.07 2.25
C LYS A 83 14.40 -28.44 2.88
N PRO A 84 13.36 -29.24 3.22
CA PRO A 84 12.13 -28.69 3.76
C PRO A 84 12.39 -28.02 5.11
N ARG A 85 11.90 -26.80 5.28
CA ARG A 85 11.99 -26.05 6.55
C ARG A 85 10.67 -25.36 6.85
N THR A 86 10.27 -25.36 8.12
CA THR A 86 9.05 -24.67 8.54
C THR A 86 9.34 -23.18 8.75
N VAL A 87 8.58 -22.34 8.06
CA VAL A 87 8.68 -20.87 8.13
C VAL A 87 7.33 -20.30 8.54
N THR A 88 7.37 -19.25 9.36
CA THR A 88 6.19 -18.45 9.72
C THR A 88 6.25 -17.16 8.94
N VAL A 89 5.17 -16.83 8.24
CA VAL A 89 5.02 -15.60 7.44
C VAL A 89 3.94 -14.74 8.09
N SER A 90 4.21 -13.45 8.27
CA SER A 90 3.21 -12.48 8.76
C SER A 90 2.15 -12.23 7.69
N SER A 91 0.96 -11.75 8.06
CA SER A 91 -0.03 -11.32 7.06
C SER A 91 0.54 -10.17 6.22
N PHE A 92 0.31 -10.19 4.92
CA PHE A 92 0.79 -9.17 4.00
C PHE A 92 -0.11 -9.06 2.78
N TYR A 93 0.06 -8.00 2.01
CA TYR A 93 -0.68 -7.79 0.77
C TYR A 93 0.19 -8.18 -0.43
N MET A 94 -0.40 -8.85 -1.42
CA MET A 94 0.26 -9.23 -2.67
C MET A 94 -0.64 -8.86 -3.86
N ASP A 95 -0.03 -8.52 -4.99
CA ASP A 95 -0.79 -8.33 -6.23
C ASP A 95 -1.50 -9.63 -6.64
N GLU A 96 -2.75 -9.51 -7.09
CA GLU A 96 -3.53 -10.66 -7.56
C GLU A 96 -2.96 -11.29 -8.85
N THR A 97 -2.42 -10.45 -9.74
CA THR A 97 -1.88 -10.86 -11.04
C THR A 97 -0.46 -10.34 -11.22
N GLU A 98 0.30 -10.94 -12.15
CA GLU A 98 1.60 -10.36 -12.50
C GLU A 98 1.47 -8.94 -13.10
N ALA A 99 2.55 -8.17 -13.04
CA ALA A 99 2.60 -6.84 -13.66
C ALA A 99 2.39 -6.96 -15.18
N ARG A 100 1.40 -6.24 -15.70
CA ARG A 100 1.01 -6.33 -17.11
C ARG A 100 1.90 -5.44 -17.99
N ASN A 101 1.98 -5.74 -19.27
CA ASN A 101 2.70 -4.92 -20.26
C ASN A 101 2.17 -3.48 -20.32
N VAL A 102 0.87 -3.25 -20.09
CA VAL A 102 0.30 -1.89 -20.03
C VAL A 102 0.80 -1.11 -18.81
N ASP A 103 0.85 -1.74 -17.64
CA ASP A 103 1.30 -1.10 -16.40
C ASP A 103 2.79 -0.73 -16.48
N TYR A 104 3.60 -1.64 -17.04
CA TYR A 104 5.03 -1.35 -17.25
C TYR A 104 5.27 -0.24 -18.30
N ARG A 105 4.39 -0.12 -19.31
CA ARG A 105 4.46 1.00 -20.26
C ARG A 105 4.01 2.32 -19.65
N GLU A 106 3.07 2.30 -18.71
CA GLU A 106 2.72 3.49 -17.91
C GLU A 106 3.95 3.97 -17.13
N TYR A 107 4.67 3.06 -16.47
CA TYR A 107 5.94 3.35 -15.79
C TYR A 107 6.96 3.99 -16.74
N LEU A 108 7.22 3.37 -17.89
CA LEU A 108 8.13 3.91 -18.91
C LEU A 108 7.68 5.28 -19.43
N TYR A 109 6.39 5.48 -19.64
CA TYR A 109 5.83 6.76 -20.06
C TYR A 109 6.08 7.84 -19.00
N TRP A 110 5.84 7.51 -17.73
CA TRP A 110 6.08 8.41 -16.60
C TRP A 110 7.56 8.79 -16.51
N LEU A 111 8.47 7.82 -16.57
CA LEU A 111 9.92 8.08 -16.54
C LEU A 111 10.35 9.01 -17.66
N ARG A 112 9.88 8.77 -18.88
CA ARG A 112 10.21 9.61 -20.04
C ARG A 112 9.69 11.04 -19.90
N ARG A 113 8.53 11.22 -19.27
CA ARG A 113 7.91 12.54 -19.06
C ARG A 113 8.63 13.33 -17.96
N VAL A 114 8.92 12.67 -16.84
CA VAL A 114 9.46 13.31 -15.64
C VAL A 114 10.97 13.54 -15.76
N TYR A 115 11.75 12.53 -16.14
CA TYR A 115 13.21 12.63 -16.25
C TYR A 115 13.62 13.12 -17.64
N THR A 116 13.47 14.42 -17.89
CA THR A 116 13.87 15.05 -19.16
C THR A 116 15.38 15.22 -19.24
N ASP A 117 16.03 15.59 -18.13
CA ASP A 117 17.47 15.88 -18.11
C ASP A 117 18.33 14.61 -18.01
N TYR A 118 17.72 13.51 -17.55
CA TYR A 118 18.37 12.22 -17.30
C TYR A 118 17.75 11.09 -18.15
N PRO A 119 17.92 11.10 -19.48
CA PRO A 119 17.35 10.09 -20.37
C PRO A 119 17.91 8.68 -20.10
N GLU A 120 19.04 8.55 -19.41
CA GLU A 120 19.63 7.28 -19.00
C GLU A 120 18.71 6.48 -18.09
N VAL A 121 17.94 7.15 -17.22
CA VAL A 121 16.98 6.50 -16.31
C VAL A 121 15.93 5.73 -17.12
N TYR A 122 15.37 6.37 -18.15
CA TYR A 122 14.42 5.73 -19.06
C TYR A 122 15.06 4.57 -19.84
N ARG A 123 16.27 4.77 -20.39
CA ARG A 123 16.95 3.71 -21.16
C ARG A 123 17.26 2.48 -20.31
N ARG A 124 17.65 2.68 -19.05
CA ARG A 124 17.92 1.59 -18.10
C ARG A 124 16.66 0.82 -17.71
N ALA A 125 15.49 1.47 -17.71
CA ALA A 125 14.22 0.83 -17.42
C ALA A 125 13.63 0.04 -18.60
N LEU A 126 14.19 0.14 -19.81
CA LEU A 126 13.66 -0.60 -20.97
C LEU A 126 13.84 -2.12 -20.79
N PRO A 127 12.79 -2.93 -21.05
CA PRO A 127 12.89 -4.38 -20.99
C PRO A 127 13.66 -4.92 -22.20
N ASP A 128 14.35 -6.05 -22.02
CA ASP A 128 15.03 -6.74 -23.10
C ASP A 128 14.04 -7.55 -23.95
N THR A 129 13.74 -7.03 -25.14
CA THR A 129 12.86 -7.70 -26.11
C THR A 129 13.51 -8.89 -26.81
N LEU A 130 14.84 -9.03 -26.77
CA LEU A 130 15.56 -10.12 -27.44
C LEU A 130 15.45 -11.46 -26.69
N VAL A 131 14.87 -11.47 -25.48
CA VAL A 131 14.58 -12.69 -24.72
C VAL A 131 13.76 -13.71 -25.52
N TRP A 132 12.94 -13.25 -26.47
CA TRP A 132 12.13 -14.12 -27.34
C TRP A 132 12.92 -14.75 -28.48
N ARG A 133 14.10 -14.21 -28.80
CA ARG A 133 14.90 -14.67 -29.94
C ARG A 133 15.62 -15.95 -29.58
N SER A 134 15.38 -17.03 -30.34
CA SER A 134 16.13 -18.27 -30.22
C SER A 134 16.60 -18.75 -31.61
N PRO A 135 17.78 -19.39 -31.73
CA PRO A 135 18.32 -19.75 -33.04
C PRO A 135 17.45 -20.69 -33.90
N MET A 136 16.60 -21.50 -33.27
CA MET A 136 15.72 -22.47 -33.94
C MET A 136 14.24 -22.24 -33.68
N GLY A 137 13.86 -21.17 -32.97
CA GLY A 137 12.46 -20.90 -32.61
C GLY A 137 11.81 -19.88 -33.55
N PHE A 138 10.52 -20.09 -33.82
CA PHE A 138 9.70 -19.15 -34.62
C PHE A 138 9.04 -18.08 -33.72
N ASN A 139 9.87 -17.38 -32.94
CA ASN A 139 9.41 -16.38 -31.96
C ASN A 139 9.77 -14.93 -32.34
N ASP A 140 10.33 -14.72 -33.53
CA ASP A 140 10.70 -13.40 -34.05
C ASP A 140 9.54 -12.36 -34.02
N PRO A 141 8.26 -12.73 -34.27
CA PRO A 141 7.17 -11.77 -34.13
C PRO A 141 7.02 -11.23 -32.70
N TYR A 142 7.31 -12.02 -31.67
CA TYR A 142 7.18 -11.60 -30.28
C TYR A 142 8.20 -10.54 -29.89
N VAL A 143 9.39 -10.55 -30.49
CA VAL A 143 10.42 -9.52 -30.29
C VAL A 143 9.86 -8.12 -30.63
N GLN A 144 9.03 -8.03 -31.67
CA GLN A 144 8.46 -6.76 -32.13
C GLN A 144 7.15 -6.43 -31.43
N TYR A 145 6.25 -7.41 -31.30
CA TYR A 145 4.87 -7.17 -30.91
C TYR A 145 4.61 -7.33 -29.43
N TYR A 146 5.29 -8.24 -28.72
CA TYR A 146 4.88 -8.64 -27.36
C TYR A 146 4.77 -7.46 -26.39
N PHE A 147 5.79 -6.61 -26.33
CA PHE A 147 5.77 -5.47 -25.42
C PHE A 147 4.97 -4.26 -25.95
N ARG A 148 4.81 -4.15 -27.28
CA ARG A 148 4.34 -2.91 -27.94
C ARG A 148 2.89 -2.97 -28.40
N HIS A 149 2.43 -4.13 -28.86
CA HIS A 149 1.16 -4.26 -29.56
C HIS A 149 -0.03 -4.30 -28.56
N PRO A 150 -1.16 -3.63 -28.87
CA PRO A 150 -2.33 -3.59 -28.00
C PRO A 150 -2.89 -4.95 -27.55
N SER A 151 -2.80 -5.97 -28.42
CA SER A 151 -3.28 -7.33 -28.08
C SER A 151 -2.55 -7.94 -26.88
N TYR A 152 -1.32 -7.52 -26.59
CA TYR A 152 -0.52 -8.04 -25.49
C TYR A 152 -0.57 -7.16 -24.23
N ASN A 153 -1.47 -6.17 -24.17
CA ASN A 153 -1.55 -5.21 -23.06
C ASN A 153 -1.71 -5.87 -21.69
N ASN A 154 -2.53 -6.92 -21.61
CA ASN A 154 -2.87 -7.63 -20.37
C ASN A 154 -1.96 -8.83 -20.09
N TYR A 155 -0.94 -9.07 -20.91
CA TYR A 155 0.02 -10.15 -20.69
C TYR A 155 1.11 -9.68 -19.72
N PRO A 156 1.74 -10.61 -18.98
CA PRO A 156 2.80 -10.27 -18.05
C PRO A 156 3.99 -9.63 -18.77
N VAL A 157 4.68 -8.72 -18.08
CA VAL A 157 5.92 -8.15 -18.59
C VAL A 157 7.05 -9.18 -18.53
N VAL A 158 7.84 -9.28 -19.60
CA VAL A 158 8.95 -10.24 -19.73
C VAL A 158 10.20 -9.49 -20.18
N GLY A 159 11.38 -10.01 -19.84
CA GLY A 159 12.67 -9.39 -20.16
C GLY A 159 13.07 -8.27 -19.20
N VAL A 160 12.56 -8.32 -17.96
CA VAL A 160 12.93 -7.40 -16.87
C VAL A 160 13.89 -8.07 -15.90
N SER A 161 14.92 -7.33 -15.50
CA SER A 161 15.87 -7.75 -14.46
C SER A 161 15.30 -7.50 -13.06
N TRP A 162 15.85 -8.17 -12.06
CA TRP A 162 15.45 -7.99 -10.65
C TRP A 162 15.59 -6.52 -10.19
N LEU A 163 16.66 -5.83 -10.61
CA LEU A 163 16.87 -4.41 -10.31
C LEU A 163 15.77 -3.53 -10.93
N GLN A 164 15.43 -3.77 -12.20
CA GLN A 164 14.35 -3.03 -12.87
C GLN A 164 12.98 -3.28 -12.22
N ALA A 165 12.73 -4.51 -11.73
CA ALA A 165 11.51 -4.85 -11.02
C ALA A 165 11.44 -4.14 -9.65
N ASN A 166 12.54 -4.05 -8.92
CA ASN A 166 12.61 -3.29 -7.68
C ASN A 166 12.35 -1.78 -7.90
N ASP A 167 12.98 -1.19 -8.93
CA ASP A 167 12.77 0.21 -9.30
C ASP A 167 11.29 0.48 -9.66
N TYR A 168 10.63 -0.47 -10.33
CA TYR A 168 9.20 -0.40 -10.63
C TYR A 168 8.33 -0.42 -9.35
N CYS A 169 8.67 -1.26 -8.36
CA CYS A 169 7.96 -1.26 -7.08
C CYS A 169 8.09 0.08 -6.33
N LEU A 170 9.29 0.68 -6.33
CA LEU A 170 9.50 2.00 -5.73
C LEU A 170 8.65 3.08 -6.43
N TRP A 171 8.71 3.12 -7.77
CA TRP A 171 7.88 4.04 -8.55
C TRP A 171 6.38 3.87 -8.27
N ARG A 172 5.90 2.62 -8.20
CA ARG A 172 4.49 2.33 -7.88
C ARG A 172 4.12 2.84 -6.49
N SER A 173 5.01 2.69 -5.51
CA SER A 173 4.83 3.22 -4.15
C SER A 173 4.58 4.72 -4.18
N ASP A 174 5.47 5.45 -4.85
CA ASP A 174 5.36 6.91 -4.99
C ASP A 174 4.09 7.31 -5.71
N ARG A 175 3.74 6.65 -6.81
CA ARG A 175 2.54 6.97 -7.59
C ARG A 175 1.23 6.69 -6.85
N VAL A 176 1.16 5.60 -6.11
CA VAL A 176 -0.04 5.25 -5.33
C VAL A 176 -0.20 6.22 -4.16
N ASN A 177 0.88 6.53 -3.44
CA ASN A 177 0.85 7.49 -2.34
C ASN A 177 0.53 8.91 -2.82
N GLU A 178 1.09 9.34 -3.96
CA GLU A 178 0.72 10.61 -4.60
C GLU A 178 -0.77 10.67 -4.92
N LYS A 179 -1.32 9.58 -5.49
CA LYS A 179 -2.73 9.48 -5.83
C LYS A 179 -3.62 9.54 -4.59
N ILE A 180 -3.25 8.85 -3.52
CA ILE A 180 -3.95 8.91 -2.22
C ILE A 180 -3.96 10.35 -1.69
N LEU A 181 -2.83 11.05 -1.69
CA LEU A 181 -2.77 12.45 -1.24
C LEU A 181 -3.61 13.40 -2.10
N ILE A 182 -3.69 13.15 -3.41
CA ILE A 182 -4.57 13.91 -4.31
C ILE A 182 -6.05 13.62 -4.01
N ASP A 183 -6.40 12.35 -3.74
CA ASP A 183 -7.77 11.94 -3.46
C ASP A 183 -8.26 12.44 -2.09
N GLU A 184 -7.37 12.52 -1.10
CA GLU A 184 -7.60 13.19 0.19
C GLU A 184 -7.69 14.71 0.07
N GLY A 185 -7.26 15.28 -1.07
CA GLY A 185 -7.33 16.71 -1.35
C GLY A 185 -6.15 17.53 -0.82
N GLU A 186 -5.08 16.89 -0.35
CA GLU A 186 -3.86 17.56 0.15
C GLU A 186 -3.03 18.15 -0.99
N LEU A 187 -2.88 17.37 -2.07
CA LEU A 187 -2.11 17.73 -3.26
C LEU A 187 -3.00 17.94 -4.48
N LYS A 188 -2.64 18.87 -5.36
CA LYS A 188 -3.25 18.99 -6.69
C LYS A 188 -2.52 18.11 -7.70
N PRO A 189 -3.23 17.53 -8.69
CA PRO A 189 -2.57 16.84 -9.79
C PRO A 189 -1.73 17.84 -10.59
N ASP A 190 -0.41 17.62 -10.59
CA ASP A 190 0.53 18.46 -11.32
C ASP A 190 0.99 17.76 -12.62
N PRO A 191 0.58 18.24 -13.81
CA PRO A 191 1.05 17.69 -15.08
C PRO A 191 2.50 18.06 -15.41
N ASP A 192 3.08 19.08 -14.74
CA ASP A 192 4.36 19.69 -15.06
C ASP A 192 5.53 19.21 -14.17
N GLN A 193 5.34 18.14 -13.40
CA GLN A 193 6.39 17.46 -12.62
C GLN A 193 7.60 17.09 -13.49
N LYS A 194 8.78 17.61 -13.15
CA LYS A 194 10.03 17.41 -13.91
C LYS A 194 11.23 17.22 -12.98
N ASN A 195 12.05 16.23 -13.32
CA ASN A 195 13.33 15.91 -12.70
C ASN A 195 13.27 15.89 -11.16
N GLN A 196 13.93 16.83 -10.48
CA GLN A 196 13.99 16.92 -9.01
C GLN A 196 12.64 17.30 -8.39
N ASN A 197 11.76 17.95 -9.14
CA ASN A 197 10.44 18.36 -8.69
C ASN A 197 9.42 17.25 -9.02
N ASN A 198 9.75 16.00 -8.69
CA ASN A 198 8.83 14.88 -8.80
C ASN A 198 8.47 14.36 -7.40
N PHE A 199 7.29 13.76 -7.31
CA PHE A 199 6.83 13.23 -6.03
C PHE A 199 7.66 12.00 -5.62
N ASN A 200 8.13 12.01 -4.38
CA ASN A 200 8.74 10.88 -3.70
C ASN A 200 8.19 10.84 -2.27
N THR A 201 7.71 9.67 -1.85
CA THR A 201 7.09 9.46 -0.53
C THR A 201 8.05 9.80 0.61
N GLU A 202 9.30 9.35 0.53
CA GLU A 202 10.31 9.58 1.57
C GLU A 202 10.70 11.06 1.64
N ALA A 203 10.86 11.72 0.49
CA ALA A 203 11.16 13.15 0.42
C ALA A 203 10.01 14.02 0.96
N TYR A 204 8.76 13.60 0.70
CA TYR A 204 7.56 14.26 1.23
C TYR A 204 7.49 14.14 2.76
N LEU A 205 7.67 12.92 3.29
CA LEU A 205 7.69 12.65 4.74
C LEU A 205 8.84 13.37 5.45
N ALA A 206 10.02 13.46 4.81
CA ALA A 206 11.16 14.22 5.32
C ALA A 206 11.00 15.74 5.22
N GLY A 207 9.94 16.22 4.58
CA GLY A 207 9.65 17.64 4.39
C GLY A 207 10.49 18.34 3.32
N GLN A 208 11.19 17.57 2.48
CA GLN A 208 12.05 18.08 1.40
C GLN A 208 11.27 18.34 0.10
N TYR A 209 10.09 17.74 -0.04
CA TYR A 209 9.19 17.93 -1.16
C TYR A 209 7.85 18.50 -0.66
N GLU A 210 7.37 19.58 -1.28
CA GLU A 210 6.10 20.22 -0.92
C GLU A 210 5.05 20.13 -2.03
N GLY A 211 5.47 19.98 -3.29
CA GLY A 211 4.55 19.86 -4.43
C GLY A 211 3.59 21.05 -4.57
N VAL A 212 2.47 20.85 -5.27
CA VAL A 212 1.38 21.83 -5.36
C VAL A 212 0.34 21.50 -4.29
N VAL A 213 0.48 22.11 -3.12
CA VAL A 213 -0.43 21.94 -1.99
C VAL A 213 -1.78 22.60 -2.28
N ASN A 214 -2.88 21.92 -1.95
CA ASN A 214 -4.22 22.46 -2.01
C ASN A 214 -4.70 22.91 -0.63
N GLN A 215 -4.82 21.97 0.29
CA GLN A 215 -5.26 22.18 1.67
C GLN A 215 -4.43 21.28 2.57
N LEU A 216 -3.91 21.82 3.66
CA LEU A 216 -3.21 21.04 4.69
C LEU A 216 -4.21 20.63 5.78
N ARG A 217 -3.88 19.57 6.52
CA ARG A 217 -4.68 19.13 7.67
C ARG A 217 -4.59 20.11 8.81
N GLU A 218 -5.65 20.19 9.61
CA GLU A 218 -5.61 20.92 10.87
C GLU A 218 -4.66 20.20 11.85
N SER A 219 -3.83 20.97 12.55
CA SER A 219 -2.99 20.44 13.63
C SER A 219 -3.55 20.85 15.00
N LEU A 220 -3.42 19.92 15.94
CA LEU A 220 -3.70 20.11 17.36
C LEU A 220 -2.53 20.78 18.09
N ASN A 221 -1.43 21.08 17.40
CA ASN A 221 -0.32 21.82 17.98
C ASN A 221 -0.70 23.28 18.26
N PRO A 222 -0.41 23.83 19.46
CA PRO A 222 -0.75 25.22 19.77
C PRO A 222 0.04 26.24 18.94
N ASN A 223 1.18 25.83 18.37
CA ASN A 223 2.07 26.70 17.60
C ASN A 223 1.78 26.71 16.08
N GLN A 224 1.06 25.71 15.57
CA GLN A 224 0.88 25.50 14.14
C GLN A 224 -0.57 25.10 13.88
N THR A 225 -1.27 25.86 13.04
CA THR A 225 -2.68 25.59 12.71
C THR A 225 -2.85 24.46 11.71
N GLU A 226 -1.89 24.28 10.81
CA GLU A 226 -1.98 23.35 9.69
C GLU A 226 -0.72 22.49 9.58
N ARG A 227 -0.87 21.19 9.35
CA ARG A 227 0.24 20.23 9.18
C ARG A 227 0.09 19.39 7.93
N ARG A 228 1.22 18.88 7.44
CA ARG A 228 1.27 17.87 6.38
C ARG A 228 0.86 16.51 6.93
N THR A 229 0.39 15.64 6.04
CA THR A 229 0.15 14.22 6.35
C THR A 229 1.47 13.56 6.73
N THR A 230 1.50 12.87 7.86
CA THR A 230 2.65 12.06 8.27
C THR A 230 2.32 10.58 8.11
N PHE A 231 3.33 9.70 8.27
CA PHE A 231 3.09 8.27 8.14
C PHE A 231 2.19 7.74 9.26
N GLU A 232 2.24 8.37 10.44
CA GLU A 232 1.44 8.04 11.62
C GLU A 232 -0.06 8.27 11.41
N ASP A 233 -0.45 9.08 10.42
CA ASP A 233 -1.86 9.27 10.07
C ASP A 233 -2.50 8.00 9.48
N GLY A 234 -1.70 7.01 9.06
CA GLY A 234 -2.17 5.72 8.57
C GLY A 234 -2.80 5.73 7.19
N ILE A 235 -2.76 6.88 6.50
CA ILE A 235 -3.34 7.08 5.16
C ILE A 235 -2.38 6.59 4.07
N LEU A 236 -1.08 6.85 4.24
CA LEU A 236 -0.05 6.45 3.28
C LEU A 236 0.25 4.96 3.40
N LEU A 237 0.50 4.33 2.26
CA LEU A 237 0.88 2.93 2.21
C LEU A 237 2.39 2.77 2.35
N PRO A 238 2.86 1.68 3.00
CA PRO A 238 4.26 1.32 3.00
C PRO A 238 4.74 1.00 1.57
N ASN A 239 6.05 1.12 1.36
CA ASN A 239 6.65 0.87 0.06
C ASN A 239 6.39 -0.56 -0.43
N TYR A 240 5.98 -0.67 -1.69
CA TYR A 240 5.91 -1.94 -2.40
C TYR A 240 7.33 -2.49 -2.56
N ARG A 241 7.46 -3.81 -2.41
CA ARG A 241 8.70 -4.54 -2.63
C ARG A 241 8.41 -5.89 -3.25
N LEU A 242 9.45 -6.49 -3.81
CA LEU A 242 9.37 -7.88 -4.25
C LEU A 242 9.21 -8.81 -3.04
N PRO A 243 8.37 -9.85 -3.15
CA PRO A 243 8.21 -10.84 -2.10
C PRO A 243 9.50 -11.64 -1.92
N THR A 244 9.74 -12.08 -0.70
CA THR A 244 10.75 -13.10 -0.41
C THR A 244 10.32 -14.45 -0.95
N GLU A 245 11.25 -15.38 -1.11
CA GLU A 245 10.94 -16.77 -1.52
C GLU A 245 9.88 -17.41 -0.62
N ALA A 246 9.97 -17.20 0.70
CA ALA A 246 9.00 -17.73 1.65
C ALA A 246 7.61 -17.11 1.49
N GLU A 247 7.52 -15.78 1.27
CA GLU A 247 6.25 -15.09 1.01
C GLU A 247 5.62 -15.57 -0.30
N TRP A 248 6.43 -15.76 -1.34
CA TRP A 248 5.98 -16.22 -2.65
C TRP A 248 5.51 -17.68 -2.64
N GLU A 249 6.31 -18.59 -2.07
CA GLU A 249 5.88 -19.98 -1.90
C GLU A 249 4.64 -20.06 -1.00
N PHE A 250 4.60 -19.29 0.09
CA PHE A 250 3.43 -19.27 0.96
C PHE A 250 2.18 -18.81 0.21
N ALA A 251 2.26 -17.74 -0.57
CA ALA A 251 1.14 -17.28 -1.40
C ALA A 251 0.67 -18.36 -2.41
N ALA A 252 1.61 -19.08 -3.02
CA ALA A 252 1.31 -20.13 -3.97
C ALA A 252 0.70 -21.39 -3.31
N TYR A 253 1.14 -21.75 -2.10
CA TYR A 253 0.68 -22.93 -1.37
C TYR A 253 -0.56 -22.68 -0.51
N ALA A 254 -0.72 -21.49 0.08
CA ALA A 254 -1.73 -21.19 1.10
C ALA A 254 -3.18 -21.35 0.60
N LEU A 255 -3.39 -21.35 -0.72
CA LEU A 255 -4.67 -21.63 -1.34
C LEU A 255 -5.02 -23.13 -1.42
N ARG A 256 -4.04 -24.06 -1.32
CA ARG A 256 -4.32 -25.50 -1.22
C ARG A 256 -4.85 -25.82 0.18
N GLY A 257 -6.17 -25.79 0.35
CA GLY A 257 -6.87 -26.22 1.57
C GLY A 257 -7.74 -25.17 2.27
N ASN A 258 -7.73 -23.91 1.80
CA ASN A 258 -8.63 -22.86 2.30
C ASN A 258 -9.76 -22.50 1.33
N THR A 259 -9.77 -23.03 0.10
CA THR A 259 -10.94 -22.97 -0.78
C THR A 259 -12.07 -23.80 -0.16
N TYR A 260 -13.26 -23.19 -0.08
CA TYR A 260 -14.45 -23.73 0.61
C TYR A 260 -14.77 -25.20 0.26
N GLU A 261 -14.42 -25.65 -0.95
CA GLU A 261 -14.69 -27.02 -1.42
C GLU A 261 -13.66 -28.08 -0.96
N GLU A 262 -12.46 -27.71 -0.51
CA GLU A 262 -11.39 -28.66 -0.14
C GLU A 262 -11.22 -28.85 1.38
N ARG A 263 -11.99 -28.13 2.22
CA ARG A 263 -12.08 -28.41 3.66
C ARG A 263 -12.94 -29.66 3.90
N ILE A 264 -12.38 -30.83 3.62
CA ILE A 264 -12.95 -32.10 4.08
C ILE A 264 -12.49 -32.30 5.54
N TYR A 265 -13.47 -32.40 6.44
CA TYR A 265 -13.30 -32.64 7.87
C TYR A 265 -12.61 -33.97 8.19
#